data_AF-A0A376X6U0-F1
#
_entry.id   AF-A0A376X6U0-F1
#
_cell.length_a   1.000
_cell.length_b   1.000
_cell.length_c   1.000
_cell.angle_alpha   90.00
_cell.angle_beta   90.00
_cell.angle_gamma   90.00
#
_symmetry.space_group_name_H-M   'P 1'
#
loop_
_entity.id
_entity.type
_entity.pdbx_description
1 polymer ?
#
loop_
_entity_poly.entity_id
_entity_poly.type
_entity_poly.pdbx_seq_one_letter_code
_entity_poly.pdbx_strand_id
1 'polypeptide(L)'
;MTETPDEEELDLQFSRKSNGYLKLDLILVEGFKHEEIAKIVLFRDGAGHRPEELVIDRHVIAVASDVPLNLDVALLDINDVEGLADFVVEWMQKQNG
;
A
#
# COMPACT_ATOMS: atom_id res chain seq x y z
N MET A 1 1.73 4.35 -19.61
CA MET A 1 2.52 5.32 -18.82
C MET A 1 2.46 6.64 -19.57
N THR A 2 1.82 7.67 -19.03
CA THR A 2 1.86 9.04 -19.59
C THR A 2 2.61 9.89 -18.59
N GLU A 3 3.84 10.24 -18.91
CA GLU A 3 4.67 11.16 -18.12
C GLU A 3 4.34 12.59 -18.55
N THR A 4 3.90 13.44 -17.61
CA THR A 4 3.71 14.88 -17.81
C THR A 4 4.98 15.62 -17.37
N PRO A 5 5.60 16.48 -18.21
CA PRO A 5 7.01 16.88 -18.01
C PRO A 5 7.28 18.03 -17.02
N ASP A 6 6.27 18.64 -16.37
CA ASP A 6 6.46 19.96 -15.74
C ASP A 6 5.54 20.24 -14.52
N GLU A 7 5.42 19.35 -13.54
CA GLU A 7 4.68 19.68 -12.30
C GLU A 7 5.45 19.39 -11.02
N GLU A 8 5.25 20.32 -10.07
CA GLU A 8 5.75 20.41 -8.70
C GLU A 8 5.66 19.07 -7.94
N GLU A 9 6.45 18.93 -6.86
CA GLU A 9 6.52 17.74 -5.99
C GLU A 9 5.23 16.93 -6.03
N LEU A 10 5.35 15.70 -6.55
CA LEU A 10 4.25 14.73 -6.67
C LEU A 10 3.42 14.74 -5.37
N ASP A 11 2.25 15.38 -5.42
CA ASP A 11 1.31 15.44 -4.30
C ASP A 11 0.17 14.47 -4.63
N LEU A 12 -0.09 13.50 -3.75
CA LEU A 12 -1.24 12.60 -3.88
C LEU A 12 -2.56 13.37 -4.01
N GLN A 13 -2.64 14.58 -3.46
CA GLN A 13 -3.81 15.45 -3.60
C GLN A 13 -3.97 15.99 -5.02
N PHE A 14 -2.88 16.14 -5.80
CA PHE A 14 -2.95 16.57 -7.19
C PHE A 14 -3.66 15.53 -8.06
N SER A 15 -3.36 14.24 -7.85
CA SER A 15 -4.05 13.14 -8.54
C SER A 15 -5.55 13.07 -8.23
N ARG A 16 -6.03 13.61 -7.10
CA ARG A 16 -7.47 13.58 -6.73
C ARG A 16 -8.31 14.66 -7.42
N LYS A 17 -7.69 15.74 -7.92
CA LYS A 17 -8.40 16.93 -8.46
C LYS A 17 -8.85 16.82 -9.92
N SER A 18 -8.43 15.79 -10.66
CA SER A 18 -8.99 15.55 -11.99
C SER A 18 -10.41 14.97 -11.85
N ASN A 19 -11.42 15.72 -12.30
CA ASN A 19 -12.86 15.42 -12.19
C ASN A 19 -13.34 14.09 -12.86
N GLY A 20 -12.45 13.15 -13.17
CA GLY A 20 -12.74 11.84 -13.74
C GLY A 20 -12.90 10.68 -12.74
N TYR A 21 -12.55 10.87 -11.45
CA TYR A 21 -12.56 9.81 -10.44
C TYR A 21 -13.93 9.50 -9.80
N LEU A 22 -15.01 10.07 -10.33
CA LEU A 22 -16.38 9.93 -9.77
C LEU A 22 -16.97 8.50 -9.85
N LYS A 23 -16.21 7.50 -10.30
CA LYS A 23 -16.63 6.10 -10.47
C LYS A 23 -15.57 5.04 -10.10
N LEU A 24 -14.51 5.40 -9.38
CA LEU A 24 -13.54 4.39 -8.92
C LEU A 24 -13.86 3.90 -7.52
N ASP A 25 -13.82 2.58 -7.34
CA ASP A 25 -13.98 1.93 -6.03
C ASP A 25 -12.64 1.82 -5.27
N LEU A 26 -11.50 1.81 -5.99
CA LEU A 26 -10.15 1.68 -5.43
C LEU A 26 -9.11 2.45 -6.27
N ILE A 27 -8.16 3.09 -5.59
CA ILE A 27 -6.96 3.67 -6.19
C ILE A 27 -5.76 3.00 -5.53
N LEU A 28 -4.89 2.39 -6.32
CA LEU A 28 -3.62 1.85 -5.86
C LEU A 28 -2.52 2.90 -6.05
N VAL A 29 -1.77 3.15 -4.99
CA VAL A 29 -0.63 4.07 -4.98
C VAL A 29 0.63 3.26 -4.72
N GLU A 30 1.59 3.34 -5.63
CA GLU A 30 2.93 2.79 -5.45
C GLU A 30 3.90 3.91 -5.06
N GLY A 31 4.74 3.66 -4.06
CA GLY A 31 5.67 4.67 -3.52
C GLY A 31 5.12 5.41 -2.31
N PHE A 32 5.50 6.68 -2.14
CA PHE A 32 4.94 7.57 -1.12
C PHE A 32 4.98 7.03 0.33
N LYS A 33 6.13 6.51 0.74
CA LYS A 33 6.29 5.84 2.05
C LYS A 33 5.83 6.70 3.24
N HIS A 34 5.94 8.02 3.16
CA HIS A 34 5.62 8.95 4.25
C HIS A 34 4.19 9.45 4.26
N GLU A 35 3.36 9.09 3.28
CA GLU A 35 1.99 9.58 3.19
C GLU A 35 1.09 8.94 4.25
N GLU A 36 0.15 9.73 4.75
CA GLU A 36 -0.83 9.35 5.77
C GLU A 36 -2.03 8.60 5.17
N ILE A 37 -1.75 7.59 4.34
CA ILE A 37 -2.76 6.73 3.70
C ILE A 37 -2.54 5.27 4.10
N ALA A 38 -3.64 4.51 4.10
CA ALA A 38 -3.59 3.07 4.36
C ALA A 38 -2.63 2.38 3.37
N LYS A 39 -1.67 1.62 3.89
CA LYS A 39 -0.61 1.00 3.08
C LYS A 39 -0.33 -0.45 3.49
N ILE A 40 0.05 -1.26 2.51
CA ILE A 40 0.60 -2.60 2.70
C ILE A 40 2.11 -2.50 2.47
N VAL A 41 2.91 -2.88 3.46
CA VAL A 41 4.37 -2.87 3.34
C VAL A 41 4.84 -4.20 2.77
N LEU A 42 5.77 -4.17 1.82
CA LEU A 42 6.35 -5.36 1.23
C LEU A 42 7.73 -5.63 1.83
N PHE A 43 7.98 -6.87 2.25
CA PHE A 43 9.29 -7.33 2.71
C PHE A 43 9.70 -8.60 1.96
N ARG A 44 10.97 -8.67 1.57
CA ARG A 44 11.59 -9.92 1.10
C ARG A 44 12.95 -10.06 1.74
N ASP A 45 13.23 -11.21 2.36
CA ASP A 45 14.51 -11.47 3.04
C ASP A 45 15.70 -11.38 2.06
N GLY A 46 15.48 -11.80 0.80
CA GLY A 46 16.49 -11.73 -0.27
C GLY A 46 16.77 -10.32 -0.82
N ALA A 47 16.08 -9.28 -0.36
CA ALA A 47 16.23 -7.90 -0.88
C ALA A 47 17.39 -7.12 -0.23
N GLY A 48 18.13 -7.71 0.71
CA GLY A 48 19.28 -7.07 1.37
C GLY A 48 18.92 -6.11 2.50
N HIS A 49 17.66 -6.12 2.95
CA HIS A 49 17.17 -5.38 4.10
C HIS A 49 16.83 -6.34 5.23
N ARG A 50 17.05 -5.91 6.48
CA ARG A 50 16.70 -6.72 7.65
C ARG A 50 15.29 -6.39 8.13
N PRO A 51 14.55 -7.36 8.72
CA PRO A 51 13.19 -7.11 9.22
C PRO A 51 13.09 -5.95 10.21
N GLU A 52 14.15 -5.68 10.99
CA GLU A 52 14.17 -4.59 11.98
C GLU A 52 14.21 -3.19 11.33
N GLU A 53 14.48 -3.12 10.02
CA GLU A 53 14.48 -1.88 9.24
C GLU A 53 13.06 -1.53 8.74
N LEU A 54 12.08 -2.43 8.94
CA LEU A 54 10.68 -2.17 8.58
C LEU A 54 10.08 -1.09 9.48
N VAL A 55 9.60 -0.01 8.85
CA VAL A 55 8.86 1.05 9.53
C VAL A 55 7.37 0.74 9.44
N ILE A 56 6.78 0.39 10.58
CA ILE A 56 5.35 0.10 10.70
C ILE A 56 4.69 1.28 11.43
N ASP A 57 4.15 2.21 10.65
CA ASP A 57 3.40 3.36 11.16
C ASP A 57 1.90 3.03 11.34
N ARG A 58 1.13 3.96 11.93
CA ARG A 58 -0.30 3.79 12.23
C ARG A 58 -1.20 3.57 10.99
N HIS A 59 -0.70 3.84 9.79
CA HIS A 59 -1.41 3.67 8.52
C HIS A 59 -1.04 2.35 7.84
N VAL A 60 -0.08 1.59 8.36
CA VAL A 60 0.23 0.25 7.86
C VAL A 60 -0.90 -0.70 8.29
N ILE A 61 -1.63 -1.24 7.33
CA ILE A 61 -2.75 -2.16 7.58
C ILE A 61 -2.33 -3.64 7.50
N ALA A 62 -1.23 -3.92 6.79
CA ALA A 62 -0.64 -5.25 6.68
C ALA A 62 0.82 -5.18 6.21
N VAL A 63 1.56 -6.25 6.42
CA VAL A 63 2.86 -6.52 5.79
C VAL A 63 2.74 -7.80 4.96
N ALA A 64 3.18 -7.75 3.70
CA ALA A 64 3.32 -8.94 2.86
C ALA A 64 4.80 -9.35 2.81
N SER A 65 5.08 -10.59 3.20
CA SER A 65 6.44 -11.11 3.39
C SER A 65 6.61 -12.51 2.83
N ASP A 66 7.84 -12.87 2.43
CA ASP A 66 8.21 -14.26 2.10
C ASP A 66 8.79 -15.03 3.28
N VAL A 67 8.92 -14.37 4.44
CA VAL A 67 9.37 -14.97 5.71
C VAL A 67 8.41 -14.62 6.84
N PRO A 68 8.30 -15.46 7.88
CA PRO A 68 7.50 -15.16 9.05
C PRO A 68 8.08 -13.96 9.82
N LEU A 69 7.21 -13.02 10.20
CA LEU A 69 7.54 -11.83 10.99
C LEU A 69 6.59 -11.73 12.19
N ASN A 70 7.10 -11.30 13.35
CA ASN A 70 6.27 -11.08 14.53
C ASN A 70 5.84 -9.62 14.60
N LEU A 71 4.65 -9.31 14.09
CA LEU A 71 4.14 -7.94 13.90
C LEU A 71 2.75 -7.77 14.55
N ASP A 72 2.42 -6.54 14.93
CA ASP A 72 1.11 -6.18 15.48
C ASP A 72 0.01 -6.01 14.40
N VAL A 73 0.40 -6.05 13.13
CA VAL A 73 -0.49 -5.94 11.96
C VAL A 73 -0.57 -7.28 11.23
N ALA A 74 -1.55 -7.41 10.32
CA ALA A 74 -1.70 -8.64 9.54
C ALA A 74 -0.42 -8.96 8.73
N LEU A 75 -0.01 -10.22 8.77
CA LEU A 75 1.09 -10.74 7.94
C LEU A 75 0.50 -11.60 6.83
N LEU A 76 0.81 -11.26 5.58
CA LEU A 76 0.35 -11.92 4.37
C LEU A 76 1.54 -12.60 3.67
N ASP A 77 1.30 -13.71 2.96
CA ASP A 77 2.31 -14.29 2.08
C ASP A 77 2.42 -13.43 0.82
N ILE A 78 3.61 -12.86 0.59
CA ILE A 78 3.86 -12.01 -0.59
C ILE A 78 3.73 -12.77 -1.92
N ASN A 79 3.76 -14.11 -1.90
CA ASN A 79 3.60 -14.96 -3.08
C ASN A 79 2.16 -15.46 -3.28
N ASP A 80 1.25 -15.18 -2.32
CA ASP A 80 -0.17 -15.49 -2.42
C ASP A 80 -0.95 -14.27 -2.92
N VAL A 81 -0.99 -14.11 -4.24
CA VAL A 81 -1.65 -12.97 -4.91
C VAL A 81 -3.16 -12.96 -4.66
N GLU A 82 -3.80 -14.14 -4.66
CA GLU A 82 -5.24 -14.26 -4.43
C GLU A 82 -5.57 -13.89 -2.98
N GLY A 83 -4.81 -14.41 -2.01
CA GLY A 83 -4.97 -14.03 -0.60
C GLY A 83 -4.73 -12.54 -0.33
N LEU A 84 -3.78 -11.92 -1.05
CA LEU A 84 -3.57 -10.47 -0.98
C LEU A 84 -4.77 -9.68 -1.53
N ALA A 85 -5.35 -10.13 -2.64
CA ALA A 85 -6.53 -9.52 -3.24
C ALA A 85 -7.76 -9.63 -2.33
N ASP A 86 -7.99 -10.81 -1.74
CA ASP A 86 -9.05 -11.06 -0.78
C ASP A 86 -8.93 -10.13 0.44
N PHE A 87 -7.71 -9.99 0.99
CA PHE A 87 -7.45 -9.06 2.08
C PHE A 87 -7.82 -7.61 1.74
N VAL A 88 -7.48 -7.13 0.54
CA VAL A 88 -7.82 -5.77 0.10
C VAL A 88 -9.33 -5.59 0.00
N VAL A 89 -10.06 -6.56 -0.56
CA VAL A 89 -11.53 -6.52 -0.67
C VAL A 89 -12.18 -6.48 0.71
N GLU A 90 -11.74 -7.33 1.64
CA GLU A 90 -12.25 -7.33 3.02
C GLU A 90 -11.96 -6.00 3.74
N TRP A 91 -10.77 -5.43 3.54
CA TRP A 91 -10.42 -4.14 4.11
C TRP A 91 -11.31 -3.02 3.56
N MET A 92 -11.56 -3.00 2.25
CA MET A 92 -12.43 -2.01 1.59
C MET A 92 -13.86 -2.06 2.14
N GLN A 93 -14.43 -3.25 2.34
CA GLN A 93 -15.77 -3.40 2.90
C GLN A 93 -15.90 -2.78 4.29
N LYS A 94 -14.84 -2.83 5.10
CA LYS A 94 -14.80 -2.22 6.44
C LYS A 94 -14.72 -0.69 6.41
N GLN A 95 -14.32 -0.08 5.30
CA GLN A 95 -14.25 1.39 5.16
C GLN A 95 -15.60 2.03 4.82
N ASN A 96 -16.53 1.26 4.26
CA ASN A 96 -17.87 1.73 3.86
C ASN A 96 -18.91 1.69 5.01
N GLY A 97 -18.45 1.63 6.27
CA GLY A 97 -19.28 1.62 7.49
C GLY A 97 -19.48 2.99 8.11
#